data_AF-A0A9D8EQC2-F1
#
_entry.id   AF-A0A9D8EQC2-F1
#
_cell.length_a   1.000
_cell.length_b   1.000
_cell.length_c   1.000
_cell.angle_alpha   90.00
_cell.angle_beta   90.00
_cell.angle_gamma   90.00
#
_symmetry.space_group_name_H-M   'P 1'
#
loop_
_entity.id
_entity.type
_entity.pdbx_description
1 polymer ?
#
loop_
_entity_poly.entity_id
_entity_poly.type
_entity_poly.pdbx_seq_one_letter_code
_entity_poly.pdbx_strand_id
1 'polypeptide(L)' 'MTYLWQEERGQKFYRVQTDEKEVADKLKRRNGFKLIGWSLNSHRLWIFSNKFSRPDIAKKVLKSVTGKKPNIDAEGIIWF' A
#
# COMPACT_ATOMS: atom_id res chain seq x y z
N MET A 1 -7.69 0.25 -8.12
CA MET A 1 -6.60 1.22 -7.96
C MET A 1 -5.77 0.88 -6.73
N THR A 2 -4.45 1.03 -6.83
CA THR A 2 -3.53 0.76 -5.73
C THR A 2 -2.61 1.96 -5.50
N TYR A 3 -2.57 2.46 -4.27
CA TYR A 3 -1.81 3.63 -3.85
C TYR A 3 -0.71 3.23 -2.87
N LEU A 4 0.42 3.94 -2.91
CA LEU A 4 1.56 3.77 -2.02
C LEU A 4 2.02 5.15 -1.53
N TRP A 5 2.10 5.34 -0.21
CA TRP A 5 2.62 6.57 0.40
C TRP A 5 3.47 6.29 1.64
N GLN A 6 4.27 7.28 2.04
CA GLN A 6 4.99 7.27 3.31
C GLN A 6 4.07 7.82 4.41
N GLU A 7 4.08 7.17 5.57
CA GLU A 7 3.35 7.70 6.73
C GLU A 7 4.01 8.96 7.30
N GLU A 8 5.34 8.94 7.40
CA GLU A 8 6.14 10.10 7.81
C GLU A 8 7.28 10.29 6.81
N ARG A 9 7.50 11.53 6.40
CA ARG A 9 8.52 11.87 5.41
C ARG A 9 9.92 11.51 5.93
N GLY A 10 10.66 10.75 5.13
CA GLY A 10 12.02 10.31 5.49
C GLY A 10 12.06 9.08 6.41
N GLN A 11 10.91 8.60 6.89
CA GLN A 11 10.82 7.35 7.63
C GLN A 11 10.63 6.15 6.72
N LYS A 12 10.89 4.98 7.31
CA LYS A 12 10.79 3.69 6.63
C LYS A 12 9.36 3.14 6.58
N PHE A 13 8.36 3.84 7.12
CA PHE A 13 7.00 3.35 7.23
C PHE A 13 6.19 3.74 5.98
N TYR A 14 5.69 2.73 5.29
CA TYR A 14 4.87 2.91 4.11
C TYR A 14 3.51 2.26 4.30
N ARG A 15 2.54 2.86 3.64
CA ARG A 15 1.16 2.40 3.58
C ARG A 15 0.81 2.08 2.14
N VAL A 16 0.08 0.99 1.98
CA VAL A 16 -0.45 0.54 0.70
C VAL A 16 -1.95 0.44 0.81
N GLN A 17 -2.67 1.20 -0.01
CA GLN A 17 -4.11 1.15 -0.10
C GLN A 17 -4.51 0.52 -1.42
N THR A 18 -5.48 -0.37 -1.37
CA THR A 18 -6.05 -0.96 -2.58
C THR A 18 -7.54 -1.18 -2.39
N ASP A 19 -8.30 -0.96 -3.46
CA ASP A 19 -9.71 -1.35 -3.55
C ASP A 19 -9.91 -2.69 -4.29
N GLU A 20 -8.81 -3.31 -4.75
CA GLU A 20 -8.83 -4.52 -5.55
C GLU A 20 -8.63 -5.75 -4.65
N LYS A 21 -9.65 -6.61 -4.58
CA LYS A 21 -9.62 -7.83 -3.75
C LYS A 21 -8.42 -8.73 -4.08
N GLU A 22 -8.09 -8.89 -5.35
CA GLU A 22 -6.96 -9.73 -5.79
C GLU A 22 -5.61 -9.20 -5.26
N VAL A 23 -5.44 -7.89 -5.24
CA VAL A 23 -4.24 -7.23 -4.70
C VAL A 23 -4.20 -7.41 -3.18
N ALA A 24 -5.32 -7.21 -2.50
CA ALA A 24 -5.42 -7.41 -1.06
C ALA A 24 -5.11 -8.85 -0.66
N ASP A 25 -5.64 -9.84 -1.38
CA ASP A 25 -5.40 -11.26 -1.09
C ASP A 25 -3.94 -11.66 -1.35
N LYS A 26 -3.27 -11.07 -2.36
CA LYS A 26 -1.81 -11.22 -2.56
C LYS A 26 -1.01 -10.62 -1.42
N LEU A 27 -1.36 -9.41 -0.98
CA LEU A 27 -0.66 -8.71 0.10
C LEU A 27 -0.84 -9.42 1.46
N LYS A 28 -2.03 -9.94 1.75
CA LYS A 28 -2.30 -10.75 2.96
C LYS A 28 -1.41 -11.99 3.06
N ARG A 29 -1.08 -12.62 1.92
CA ARG A 29 -0.23 -13.82 1.88
C ARG A 29 1.26 -13.50 1.96
N ARG A 30 1.67 -12.24 1.81
CA ARG A 30 3.08 -11.86 1.71
C ARG A 30 3.61 -11.43 3.06
N ASN A 31 4.68 -12.08 3.52
CA ASN A 31 5.37 -11.68 4.74
C ASN A 31 5.89 -10.23 4.63
N GLY A 32 5.74 -9.46 5.70
CA GLY A 32 6.09 -8.04 5.79
C GLY A 32 4.93 -7.07 5.57
N PHE A 33 3.85 -7.48 4.89
CA PHE A 33 2.65 -6.65 4.76
C PHE A 33 1.65 -6.97 5.87
N LYS A 34 1.39 -6.00 6.75
CA LYS A 34 0.40 -6.15 7.83
C LYS A 34 -0.88 -5.39 7.48
N LEU A 35 -2.03 -6.06 7.49
CA LEU A 35 -3.31 -5.37 7.33
C LEU A 35 -3.56 -4.50 8.56
N ILE A 36 -3.74 -3.18 8.36
CA ILE A 36 -3.97 -2.21 9.44
C ILE A 36 -5.37 -1.58 9.39
N GLY A 37 -6.05 -1.67 8.25
CA GLY A 37 -7.38 -1.10 8.07
C GLY A 37 -8.10 -1.79 6.93
N TRP A 38 -9.40 -1.97 7.10
CA TRP A 38 -10.26 -2.44 6.04
C TRP A 38 -11.66 -1.83 6.20
N SER A 39 -12.31 -1.53 5.08
CA SER A 39 -13.67 -0.96 5.08
C SER A 39 -14.70 -2.05 4.79
N LEU A 40 -15.77 -2.07 5.60
CA LEU A 40 -16.93 -2.96 5.48
C LEU A 40 -18.09 -2.32 4.71
N ASN A 41 -18.28 -1.00 4.83
CA ASN A 41 -19.60 -0.39 4.63
C ASN A 41 -19.76 0.51 3.41
N SER A 42 -18.71 0.92 2.69
CA SER A 42 -18.95 1.84 1.56
C SER A 42 -18.11 1.58 0.32
N HIS A 43 -16.84 1.20 0.42
CA HIS A 43 -16.06 0.74 -0.74
C HIS A 43 -15.06 -0.30 -0.20
N ARG A 44 -14.89 -1.42 -0.91
CA ARG A 44 -13.93 -2.47 -0.52
C ARG A 44 -12.54 -1.85 -0.49
N LEU A 45 -12.05 -1.47 0.68
CA LEU A 45 -10.76 -0.80 0.84
C LEU A 45 -9.92 -1.59 1.82
N TRP A 46 -8.67 -1.87 1.45
CA TRP A 46 -7.69 -2.51 2.33
C TRP A 46 -6.45 -1.63 2.42
N ILE A 47 -5.98 -1.43 3.64
CA ILE A 47 -4.78 -0.67 3.95
C ILE A 47 -3.78 -1.59 4.64
N PHE A 48 -2.59 -1.69 4.07
CA PHE A 48 -1.48 -2.48 4.57
C PHE A 48 -0.31 -1.60 5.00
N SER A 49 0.38 -2.00 6.05
CA SER A 49 1.67 -1.47 6.50
C SER A 49 2.81 -2.31 5.97
N ASN A 50 3.90 -1.68 5.54
CA ASN A 50 5.19 -2.35 5.37
C ASN A 50 6.34 -1.36 5.63
N LYS A 51 7.51 -1.89 5.97
CA LYS A 51 8.73 -1.11 6.15
C LYS A 51 9.62 -1.23 4.91
N PHE A 52 9.90 -0.11 4.26
CA PHE A 52 10.86 -0.05 3.17
C PHE A 52 11.96 0.94 3.49
N SER A 53 13.18 0.66 3.03
CA SER A 53 14.31 1.58 3.21
C SER A 53 14.22 2.79 2.28
N ARG A 54 13.65 2.64 1.08
CA ARG A 54 13.56 3.70 0.07
C ARG A 54 12.25 3.62 -0.74
N PRO A 55 11.76 4.75 -1.28
CA PRO A 55 10.54 4.76 -2.10
C PRO A 55 10.66 3.95 -3.39
N ASP A 56 11.84 3.95 -4.02
CA ASP A 56 12.09 3.19 -5.25
C ASP A 56 11.96 1.67 -5.03
N ILE A 57 12.47 1.17 -3.90
CA ILE A 57 12.33 -0.23 -3.48
C ILE A 57 10.86 -0.57 -3.21
N ALA A 58 10.14 0.30 -2.49
CA ALA A 58 8.73 0.10 -2.19
C ALA A 58 7.89 -0.07 -3.48
N LYS A 59 8.14 0.78 -4.49
CA LYS A 59 7.49 0.68 -5.81
C LYS A 59 7.81 -0.63 -6.51
N LYS A 60 9.09 -1.02 -6.55
CA LYS A 60 9.56 -2.24 -7.21
C LYS A 60 8.95 -3.48 -6.56
N VAL A 61 8.97 -3.55 -5.22
CA VAL A 61 8.39 -4.66 -4.46
C VAL A 61 6.89 -4.73 -4.69
N LEU A 62 6.18 -3.61 -4.60
CA LEU A 62 4.73 -3.60 -4.77
C LEU A 62 4.35 -4.02 -6.20
N LYS A 63 5.05 -3.51 -7.23
CA LYS A 63 4.85 -3.97 -8.62
C LYS A 63 5.12 -5.47 -8.79
N SER A 64 6.18 -5.98 -8.16
CA SER A 64 6.52 -7.41 -8.22
C SER A 64 5.48 -8.30 -7.54
N VAL A 65 4.92 -7.88 -6.41
CA VAL A 65 3.93 -8.67 -5.67
C VAL A 65 2.56 -8.64 -6.33
N THR A 66 2.13 -7.46 -6.78
CA THR A 66 0.75 -7.27 -7.27
C THR A 66 0.64 -7.51 -8.78
N GLY A 67 1.75 -7.33 -9.51
CA GLY A 67 1.77 -7.29 -10.98
C GLY A 67 1.27 -5.96 -11.55
N LYS A 68 0.85 -5.01 -10.70
CA LYS A 68 0.27 -3.72 -11.10
C LYS A 68 1.20 -2.59 -10.69
N LYS A 69 1.27 -1.54 -11.52
CA LYS A 69 2.04 -0.34 -11.19
C LYS A 69 1.24 0.47 -10.15
N PRO A 70 1.76 0.68 -8.92
CA PRO A 70 1.06 1.50 -7.94
C PRO A 70 1.12 2.97 -8.33
N ASN A 71 0.04 3.69 -8.07
CA ASN A 71 0.06 5.14 -8.07
C ASN A 71 0.83 5.60 -6.83
N ILE A 72 1.82 6.46 -7.05
CA ILE A 72 2.61 7.01 -5.96
C ILE A 72 2.13 8.42 -5.79
N ASP A 73 1.69 8.72 -4.58
CA ASP A 73 1.39 10.10 -4.27
C ASP A 73 2.70 10.88 -4.16
N ALA A 74 2.81 11.97 -4.92
CA ALA A 74 3.97 12.84 -4.86
C ALA A 74 3.93 13.73 -3.60
N GLU A 75 2.80 13.86 -2.90
CA GLU A 75 2.63 14.89 -1.88
C GLU A 75 1.69 14.50 -0.73
N GLY A 76 1.80 13.29 -0.20
CA GLY A 76 1.50 13.00 1.21
C GLY A 76 0.20 13.55 1.82
N ILE A 77 -0.90 13.68 1.08
CA ILE A 77 -2.19 14.09 1.63
C ILE A 77 -3.30 13.20 1.07
N ILE A 78 -3.87 12.36 1.95
CA ILE A 78 -5.15 11.72 1.70
C ILE A 78 -6.19 12.71 2.20
N TRP A 79 -7.00 13.26 1.29
CA TRP A 79 -8.21 13.97 1.69
C TRP A 79 -9.23 12.95 2.18
N PHE A 80 -9.68 13.12 3.42
CA PHE A 80 -10.85 12.45 3.99
C PHE A 80 -12.13 13.14 3.50
#